data_AF-A0A7I0J5T5-F1
#
_entry.id   AF-A0A7I0J5T5-F1
#
_cell.length_a   1.000
_cell.length_b   1.000
_cell.length_c   1.000
_cell.angle_alpha   90.00
_cell.angle_beta   90.00
_cell.angle_gamma   90.00
#
_symmetry.space_group_name_H-M   'P 1'
#
loop_
_entity.id
_entity.type
_entity.pdbx_description
1 polymer ?
#
loop_
_entity_poly.entity_id
_entity_poly.type
_entity_poly.pdbx_seq_one_letter_code
_entity_poly.pdbx_strand_id
1 'polypeptide(L)' 'DAASQAIRAGLEIIEACKRVGLEKDHTDLHVRVGIATSMILVHGDGANLAHASVTGPALAMATRLQAMAQPDAVLVSD' A
#
# COMPACT_ATOMS: atom_id res chain seq x y z
N ASP A 1 4.98 -10.29 12.04
CA ASP A 1 3.51 -10.35 11.82
C ASP A 1 3.15 -9.69 10.48
N ALA A 2 1.88 -9.73 10.08
CA ALA A 2 1.41 -9.18 8.81
C ALA A 2 1.59 -7.65 8.70
N ALA A 3 1.49 -6.91 9.82
CA ALA A 3 1.70 -5.46 9.82
C ALA A 3 3.16 -5.12 9.51
N SER A 4 4.11 -5.78 10.17
CA SER A 4 5.54 -5.66 9.91
C SER A 4 5.91 -6.01 8.45
N GLN A 5 5.25 -7.01 7.88
CA GLN A 5 5.43 -7.38 6.47
C GLN A 5 4.87 -6.31 5.53
N ALA A 6 3.69 -5.75 5.82
CA ALA A 6 3.10 -4.67 5.03
C ALA A 6 3.99 -3.42 5.03
N ILE A 7 4.57 -3.06 6.18
CA ILE A 7 5.48 -1.91 6.29
C ILE A 7 6.72 -2.13 5.40
N ARG A 8 7.33 -3.32 5.49
CA ARG A 8 8.51 -3.66 4.69
C ARG A 8 8.19 -3.61 3.19
N ALA A 9 7.07 -4.20 2.78
CA ALA A 9 6.61 -4.17 1.39
C ALA A 9 6.37 -2.72 0.91
N GLY A 10 5.79 -1.86 1.75
CA GLY A 10 5.62 -0.44 1.43
C GLY A 10 6.93 0.29 1.15
N LEU A 11 7.96 0.05 1.97
CA LEU A 11 9.29 0.62 1.76
C LEU A 11 9.96 0.06 0.49
N GLU A 12 9.81 -1.24 0.23
CA GLU A 12 10.33 -1.88 -0.98
C GLU A 12 9.65 -1.34 -2.25
N ILE A 13 8.34 -1.05 -2.20
CA ILE A 13 7.60 -0.41 -3.30
C ILE A 13 8.17 0.99 -3.57
N ILE A 14 8.43 1.80 -2.54
CA ILE A 14 9.01 3.14 -2.70
C ILE A 14 10.37 3.05 -3.40
N GLU A 15 11.26 2.18 -2.93
CA GLU A 15 12.58 1.99 -3.53
C GLU A 15 12.51 1.44 -4.96
N ALA A 16 11.58 0.52 -5.24
CA ALA A 16 11.37 -0.01 -6.58
C ALA A 16 10.87 1.07 -7.55
N CYS A 17 9.88 1.87 -7.15
CA CYS A 17 9.35 2.96 -7.96
C CYS A 17 10.41 4.03 -8.22
N LYS A 18 11.22 4.38 -7.22
CA LYS A 18 12.36 5.29 -7.40
C LYS A 18 13.34 4.77 -8.45
N ARG A 19 13.67 3.48 -8.41
CA ARG A 19 14.54 2.83 -9.40
C ARG A 19 13.95 2.87 -10.81
N VAL A 20 12.65 2.56 -10.93
CA VAL A 20 11.93 2.65 -12.21
C VAL A 20 11.96 4.08 -12.75
N GLY A 21 11.77 5.09 -11.90
CA GLY A 21 11.88 6.49 -12.26
C GLY A 21 13.25 6.83 -12.83
N LEU A 22 14.33 6.43 -12.14
CA LEU A 22 15.70 6.62 -12.60
C LEU A 22 15.98 5.92 -13.94
N GLU A 23 15.54 4.67 -14.11
CA GLU A 23 15.70 3.90 -15.36
C GLU A 23 14.94 4.51 -16.55
N LYS A 24 13.91 5.32 -16.28
CA LYS A 24 13.05 5.96 -17.28
C LYS A 24 13.25 7.47 -17.38
N ASP A 25 14.28 8.03 -16.73
CA ASP A 25 14.57 9.46 -16.67
C ASP A 25 13.42 10.33 -16.10
N HIS A 26 12.58 9.73 -15.25
CA HIS A 26 11.53 10.38 -14.46
C HIS A 26 12.01 10.52 -13.02
N THR A 27 12.87 11.51 -12.79
CA THR A 27 13.46 11.79 -11.47
C THR A 27 12.46 12.35 -10.45
N ASP A 28 11.27 12.73 -10.91
CA ASP A 28 10.15 13.26 -10.13
C ASP A 28 9.07 12.19 -9.82
N LEU A 29 9.32 10.92 -10.16
CA LEU A 29 8.42 9.83 -9.80
C LEU A 29 8.49 9.55 -8.30
N HIS A 30 7.44 9.92 -7.59
CA HIS A 30 7.26 9.65 -6.17
C HIS A 30 6.01 8.83 -5.91
N VAL A 31 6.07 7.98 -4.88
CA VAL A 31 4.91 7.20 -4.42
C VAL A 31 4.67 7.39 -2.93
N ARG A 32 3.48 6.98 -2.48
CA ARG A 32 3.02 7.16 -1.10
C ARG A 32 2.25 5.92 -0.69
N VAL A 33 2.46 5.46 0.55
CA VAL A 33 1.85 4.23 1.05
C VAL A 33 1.12 4.50 2.36
N GLY A 34 -0.14 4.08 2.44
CA GLY A 34 -0.93 4.07 3.66
C GLY A 34 -1.24 2.65 4.09
N ILE A 35 -1.04 2.32 5.36
CA ILE A 35 -1.22 0.97 5.92
C ILE A 35 -2.17 1.07 7.12
N ALA A 36 -3.21 0.24 7.09
CA ALA A 36 -4.13 0.07 8.20
C ALA A 36 -4.43 -1.42 8.37
N THR A 37 -4.58 -1.87 9.62
CA THR A 37 -5.00 -3.23 9.91
C THR A 37 -6.36 -3.24 10.59
N SER A 38 -7.23 -4.15 10.15
CA SER A 38 -8.51 -4.44 10.80
C SER A 38 -8.95 -5.84 10.40
N MET A 39 -10.02 -6.34 11.02
CA MET A 39 -10.78 -7.43 10.41
C MET A 39 -11.39 -6.94 9.09
N ILE A 40 -11.30 -7.76 8.04
CA ILE A 40 -11.84 -7.48 6.71
C ILE A 40 -12.62 -8.69 6.21
N LEU A 41 -13.64 -8.43 5.39
CA LEU A 41 -14.35 -9.47 4.65
C LEU A 41 -13.80 -9.53 3.24
N VAL A 42 -13.39 -10.74 2.84
CA VAL A 42 -12.95 -11.02 1.48
C VAL A 42 -14.01 -11.87 0.82
N HIS A 43 -14.65 -11.34 -0.22
CA HIS A 43 -15.65 -12.06 -1.00
C HIS A 43 -15.06 -12.41 -2.37
N GLY A 44 -14.90 -13.71 -2.65
CA GLY A 44 -14.39 -14.21 -3.92
C GLY A 44 -14.57 -15.72 -4.05
N ASP A 45 -14.53 -16.18 -5.30
CA ASP A 45 -14.26 -17.58 -5.62
C ASP A 45 -12.80 -17.85 -5.22
N GLY A 46 -12.58 -18.81 -4.32
CA GLY A 46 -11.27 -19.10 -3.72
C GLY A 46 -10.13 -19.42 -4.71
N ALA A 47 -10.40 -19.56 -6.01
CA ALA A 47 -9.40 -19.77 -7.05
C ALA A 47 -8.77 -18.46 -7.60
N ASN A 48 -9.41 -17.30 -7.44
CA ASN A 48 -8.91 -16.05 -8.02
C ASN A 48 -9.04 -14.84 -7.08
N LEU A 49 -8.04 -14.69 -6.21
CA LEU A 49 -7.93 -13.54 -5.30
C LEU A 49 -7.71 -12.20 -6.02
N ALA A 50 -7.32 -12.20 -7.30
CA ALA A 50 -7.09 -10.95 -8.05
C ALA A 50 -8.39 -10.14 -8.28
N HIS A 51 -9.55 -10.78 -8.19
CA HIS A 51 -10.87 -10.15 -8.33
C HIS A 51 -11.68 -10.21 -7.04
N ALA A 52 -11.07 -10.59 -5.91
CA ALA A 52 -11.79 -10.65 -4.65
C ALA A 52 -12.20 -9.24 -4.21
N SER A 53 -13.48 -9.08 -3.88
CA SER A 53 -13.96 -7.85 -3.26
C SER A 53 -13.52 -7.83 -1.81
N VAL A 54 -12.73 -6.82 -1.43
CA VAL A 54 -12.30 -6.59 -0.05
C VAL A 54 -13.11 -5.46 0.54
N THR A 55 -13.84 -5.73 1.62
CA THR A 55 -14.68 -4.73 2.30
C THR A 55 -14.30 -4.66 3.77
N GLY A 56 -14.06 -3.45 4.27
CA GLY A 56 -13.75 -3.22 5.69
C GLY A 56 -13.23 -1.81 5.98
N PRO A 57 -13.21 -1.41 7.27
CA PRO A 57 -12.81 -0.07 7.67
C PRO A 57 -11.33 0.21 7.41
N ALA A 58 -10.46 -0.81 7.46
CA ALA A 58 -9.04 -0.64 7.14
C ALA A 58 -8.81 -0.11 5.72
N LEU A 59 -9.63 -0.48 4.73
CA LEU A 59 -9.44 0.00 3.36
C LEU A 59 -9.62 1.53 3.29
N ALA A 60 -10.73 2.04 3.83
CA ALA A 60 -10.98 3.49 3.86
C ALA A 60 -9.93 4.24 4.69
N MET A 61 -9.48 3.67 5.81
CA MET A 61 -8.44 4.28 6.64
C MET A 61 -7.07 4.30 5.94
N ALA A 62 -6.66 3.19 5.32
CA ALA A 62 -5.41 3.12 4.54
C ALA A 62 -5.41 4.13 3.38
N THR A 63 -6.52 4.25 2.65
CA THR A 63 -6.67 5.27 1.60
C THR A 63 -6.51 6.68 2.16
N ARG A 64 -7.10 6.97 3.33
CA ARG A 64 -6.94 8.27 3.99
C ARG A 64 -5.49 8.52 4.42
N LEU A 65 -4.82 7.54 5.01
CA LEU A 65 -3.40 7.63 5.40
C LEU A 65 -2.51 7.88 4.18
N GLN A 66 -2.72 7.15 3.10
CA GLN A 66 -1.99 7.33 1.84
C GLN A 66 -2.18 8.74 1.26
N ALA A 67 -3.40 9.30 1.34
CA ALA A 67 -3.68 10.66 0.88
C ALA A 67 -2.95 11.74 1.70
N MET A 68 -2.74 11.50 3.01
CA MET A 68 -2.04 12.42 3.91
C MET A 68 -0.52 12.24 3.91
N ALA A 69 -0.02 11.10 3.43
CA ALA A 69 1.41 10.80 3.39
C ALA A 69 2.18 11.84 2.56
N GLN A 70 3.37 12.20 3.04
CA GLN A 70 4.38 12.90 2.24
C GLN A 70 4.91 11.98 1.14
N PRO A 71 5.44 12.51 0.03
CA PRO A 71 6.18 11.71 -0.96
C PRO A 71 7.23 10.80 -0.30
N ASP A 72 7.34 9.57 -0.81
CA ASP A 72 8.29 8.54 -0.36
C ASP A 72 8.14 8.12 1.11
N ALA A 73 6.95 8.33 1.68
CA ALA A 73 6.63 7.96 3.05
C ALA A 73 5.62 6.81 3.12
N VAL A 74 5.75 6.04 4.22
CA VAL A 74 4.76 5.07 4.68
C VAL A 74 4.09 5.62 5.94
N LEU A 75 2.77 5.81 5.91
CA LEU A 75 1.97 6.11 7.10
C LEU A 75 1.22 4.86 7.53
N VAL A 76 1.28 4.56 8.84
CA VAL A 76 0.66 3.38 9.44
C VAL A 76 -0.33 3.85 10.50
N SER A 77 -1.49 3.20 10.59
CA SER A 77 -2.36 3.38 11.75
C SER A 77 -1.74 2.77 13.00
N ASP A 78 -2.18 3.24 14.16
CA ASP A 78 -1.91 2.57 15.43
C ASP A 78 -2.40 1.10 15.44
#